data_AF-A0A231H3A0-F1
#
_entry.id   AF-A0A231H3A0-F1
#
_cell.length_a   1.000
_cell.length_b   1.000
_cell.length_c   1.000
_cell.angle_alpha   90.00
_cell.angle_beta   90.00
_cell.angle_gamma   90.00
#
_symmetry.space_group_name_H-M   'P 1'
#
loop_
_entity.id
_entity.type
_entity.pdbx_description
1 polymer ?
#
loop_
_entity_poly.entity_id
_entity_poly.type
_entity_poly.pdbx_seq_one_letter_code
_entity_poly.pdbx_strand_id
1 'polypeptide(L)'
;MIDWIAPARRKLLSRLTPGDPSLTALPIDDPLNDSAIAVRRIIGALARTAPDDAALPAAAAELERIAEALESRTRPVRAQLSQMWQGEGIARHDPATGPENPIAPPLTMRDAGNGWAEGVVTLGLPYQGPPALVHGGVSALLLDGALAVANELSGSGGMTAQLEISYRRPTPLYVPLTVRARRLRRDGRKVYTMGEIVADGQVTVSAQGLFIVTDRPRAGGAE
;
A
#
# COMPACT_ATOMS: atom_id res chain seq x y z
N MET A 1 -5.61 11.82 -27.36
CA MET A 1 -5.50 12.10 -25.90
C MET A 1 -6.90 11.91 -25.33
N ILE A 2 -7.07 10.98 -24.40
CA ILE A 2 -8.34 10.85 -23.67
C ILE A 2 -8.28 11.90 -22.57
N ASP A 3 -9.06 12.98 -22.72
CA ASP A 3 -9.29 13.92 -21.63
C ASP A 3 -10.12 13.21 -20.57
N TRP A 4 -9.54 13.06 -19.38
CA TRP A 4 -10.19 12.44 -18.25
C TRP A 4 -10.23 13.43 -17.08
N ILE A 5 -11.44 13.73 -16.62
CA ILE A 5 -11.70 14.51 -15.42
C ILE A 5 -11.82 13.53 -14.25
N ALA A 6 -11.02 13.72 -13.20
CA ALA A 6 -11.09 12.86 -12.02
C ALA A 6 -12.49 12.98 -11.36
N PRO A 7 -13.22 11.87 -11.17
CA PRO A 7 -14.50 11.91 -10.49
C PRO A 7 -14.30 12.32 -9.04
N ALA A 8 -15.20 13.16 -8.52
CA ALA A 8 -15.16 13.82 -7.22
C ALA A 8 -15.06 12.90 -5.98
N ARG A 9 -15.03 11.57 -6.14
CA ARG A 9 -15.00 10.57 -5.05
C ARG A 9 -13.67 9.81 -4.89
N ARG A 10 -12.61 10.16 -5.63
CA ARG A 10 -11.30 9.48 -5.50
C ARG A 10 -10.45 10.12 -4.41
N LYS A 11 -10.22 9.37 -3.33
CA LYS A 11 -9.38 9.77 -2.19
C LYS A 11 -7.88 9.75 -2.55
N LEU A 12 -7.16 10.77 -2.11
CA LEU A 12 -5.71 10.92 -2.25
C LEU A 12 -5.07 10.85 -0.85
N LEU A 13 -4.08 9.98 -0.63
CA LEU A 13 -3.30 9.88 0.62
C LEU A 13 -2.71 11.24 1.03
N SER A 14 -2.38 12.09 0.06
CA SER A 14 -1.85 13.44 0.31
C SER A 14 -2.91 14.45 0.79
N ARG A 15 -4.19 14.08 0.83
CA ARG A 15 -5.29 14.96 1.26
C ARG A 15 -6.16 14.21 2.27
N LEU A 16 -5.69 14.16 3.51
CA LEU A 16 -6.54 13.81 4.64
C LEU A 16 -7.74 14.76 4.65
N THR A 17 -8.93 14.21 4.50
CA THR A 17 -10.16 14.99 4.59
C THR A 17 -10.63 14.93 6.04
N PRO A 18 -10.73 16.07 6.75
CA PRO A 18 -11.21 16.09 8.13
C PRO A 18 -12.56 15.38 8.26
N GLY A 19 -12.68 14.43 9.19
CA GLY A 19 -13.91 13.64 9.41
C GLY A 19 -14.00 12.32 8.62
N ASP A 20 -13.04 12.00 7.74
CA ASP A 20 -12.98 10.70 7.06
C ASP A 20 -12.55 9.59 8.04
N PRO A 21 -13.28 8.45 8.12
CA PRO A 21 -12.94 7.36 9.02
C PRO A 21 -11.66 6.60 8.63
N SER A 22 -11.13 6.80 7.43
CA SER A 22 -9.92 6.11 6.94
C SER A 22 -8.78 7.10 6.70
N LEU A 23 -7.53 6.63 6.79
CA LEU A 23 -6.32 7.35 6.41
C LEU A 23 -5.78 6.92 5.05
N THR A 24 -6.26 5.79 4.54
CA THR A 24 -5.81 5.21 3.26
C THR A 24 -6.91 5.28 2.21
N ALA A 25 -6.54 5.11 0.95
CA ALA A 25 -7.49 4.97 -0.13
C ALA A 25 -8.36 3.73 0.09
N LEU A 26 -9.69 3.92 0.14
CA LEU A 26 -10.61 2.80 0.17
C LEU A 26 -10.76 2.21 -1.24
N PRO A 27 -10.98 0.88 -1.34
CA PRO A 27 -11.58 0.28 -2.52
C PRO A 27 -12.84 1.05 -2.89
N ILE A 28 -13.03 1.31 -4.18
CA ILE A 28 -14.25 1.91 -4.71
C ILE A 28 -14.87 0.93 -5.69
N ASP A 29 -16.20 0.98 -5.81
CA ASP A 29 -16.93 0.15 -6.76
C ASP A 29 -16.69 0.69 -8.18
N ASP A 30 -15.55 0.32 -8.76
CA ASP A 30 -15.20 0.61 -10.14
C ASP A 30 -14.50 -0.58 -10.82
N PRO A 31 -14.58 -0.67 -12.17
CA PRO A 31 -14.02 -1.81 -12.90
C PRO A 31 -12.50 -1.99 -12.77
N LEU A 32 -11.75 -0.94 -12.42
CA LEU A 32 -10.30 -1.02 -12.25
C LEU A 32 -9.96 -1.69 -10.91
N ASN A 33 -10.66 -1.31 -9.84
CA ASN A 33 -10.51 -1.94 -8.54
C ASN A 33 -11.01 -3.40 -8.57
N ASP A 34 -12.11 -3.69 -9.25
CA ASP A 34 -12.60 -5.06 -9.47
C ASP A 34 -11.56 -5.92 -10.20
N SER A 35 -10.91 -5.34 -11.22
CA SER A 35 -9.82 -6.01 -11.94
C SER A 35 -8.63 -6.30 -11.01
N ALA A 36 -8.24 -5.35 -10.16
CA ALA A 36 -7.16 -5.56 -9.19
C ALA A 36 -7.50 -6.67 -8.17
N ILE A 37 -8.75 -6.73 -7.71
CA ILE A 37 -9.25 -7.82 -6.85
C ILE A 37 -9.17 -9.17 -7.57
N ALA A 38 -9.59 -9.24 -8.84
CA ALA A 38 -9.50 -10.45 -9.64
C ALA A 38 -8.04 -10.92 -9.81
N VAL A 39 -7.11 -10.00 -10.09
CA VAL A 39 -5.68 -10.32 -10.19
C VAL A 39 -5.13 -10.83 -8.86
N ARG A 40 -5.49 -10.24 -7.71
CA ARG A 40 -5.10 -10.78 -6.38
C ARG A 40 -5.58 -12.22 -6.18
N ARG A 41 -6.80 -12.55 -6.62
CA ARG A 41 -7.33 -13.92 -6.56
C ARG A 41 -6.53 -14.86 -7.46
N ILE A 42 -6.14 -14.43 -8.66
CA ILE A 42 -5.29 -15.20 -9.58
C ILE A 42 -3.92 -15.47 -8.94
N ILE A 43 -3.26 -14.44 -8.39
CA ILE A 43 -1.98 -14.58 -7.68
C ILE A 43 -2.10 -15.60 -6.53
N GLY A 44 -3.16 -15.52 -5.72
CA GLY A 44 -3.42 -16.46 -4.64
C GLY A 44 -3.77 -17.89 -5.08
N ALA A 45 -4.31 -18.05 -6.29
CA ALA A 45 -4.55 -19.37 -6.89
C ALA A 45 -3.23 -19.97 -7.41
N LEU A 46 -2.46 -19.20 -8.19
CA LEU A 46 -1.18 -19.64 -8.77
C LEU A 46 -0.18 -20.09 -7.70
N ALA A 47 -0.19 -19.47 -6.51
CA ALA A 47 0.64 -19.89 -5.38
C ALA A 47 0.35 -21.32 -4.87
N ARG A 48 -0.74 -21.96 -5.34
CA ARG A 48 -1.18 -23.30 -4.91
C ARG A 48 -1.48 -24.25 -6.07
N THR A 49 -1.45 -23.76 -7.32
CA THR A 49 -1.76 -24.58 -8.49
C THR A 49 -0.65 -25.61 -8.73
N ALA A 50 -1.04 -26.85 -9.03
CA ALA A 50 -0.09 -27.91 -9.37
C ALA A 50 0.62 -27.60 -10.70
N PRO A 51 1.94 -27.79 -10.82
CA PRO A 51 2.69 -27.43 -12.03
C PRO A 51 2.34 -28.27 -13.26
N ASP A 52 1.71 -29.43 -13.06
CA ASP A 52 1.31 -30.40 -14.08
C ASP A 52 -0.19 -30.40 -14.39
N ASP A 53 -0.94 -29.41 -13.91
CA ASP A 53 -2.37 -29.29 -14.18
C ASP A 53 -2.62 -29.07 -15.69
N ALA A 54 -3.42 -29.96 -16.29
CA ALA A 54 -3.68 -29.98 -17.73
C ALA A 54 -4.41 -28.73 -18.26
N ALA A 55 -5.06 -27.94 -17.39
CA ALA A 55 -5.73 -26.70 -17.77
C ALA A 55 -4.77 -25.49 -17.82
N LEU A 56 -3.55 -25.60 -17.30
CA LEU A 56 -2.58 -24.49 -17.24
C LEU A 56 -2.29 -23.83 -18.59
N PRO A 57 -2.05 -24.56 -19.69
CA PRO A 57 -1.78 -23.92 -20.99
C PRO A 57 -2.95 -23.04 -21.47
N ALA A 58 -4.19 -23.50 -21.30
CA ALA A 58 -5.38 -22.74 -21.67
C ALA A 58 -5.59 -21.51 -20.77
N ALA A 59 -5.37 -21.67 -19.45
CA ALA A 59 -5.43 -20.57 -18.51
C ALA A 59 -4.35 -19.51 -18.79
N ALA A 60 -3.13 -19.90 -19.13
CA ALA A 60 -2.06 -18.98 -19.49
C ALA A 60 -2.42 -18.16 -20.73
N ALA A 61 -2.94 -18.80 -21.78
CA ALA A 61 -3.40 -18.10 -22.98
C ALA A 61 -4.52 -17.09 -22.68
N GLU A 62 -5.43 -17.39 -21.74
CA GLU A 62 -6.45 -16.43 -21.31
C GLU A 62 -5.85 -15.21 -20.61
N LEU A 63 -4.91 -15.44 -19.70
CA LEU A 63 -4.23 -14.38 -18.96
C LEU A 63 -3.44 -13.46 -19.89
N GLU A 64 -2.77 -14.02 -20.90
CA GLU A 64 -2.07 -13.23 -21.93
C GLU A 64 -3.03 -12.35 -22.72
N ARG A 65 -4.17 -12.89 -23.18
CA ARG A 65 -5.20 -12.08 -23.87
C ARG A 65 -5.71 -10.93 -23.01
N ILE A 66 -5.90 -11.18 -21.71
CA ILE A 66 -6.30 -10.12 -20.76
C ILE A 66 -5.19 -9.08 -20.62
N ALA A 67 -3.93 -9.50 -20.50
CA ALA A 67 -2.77 -8.62 -20.38
C ALA A 67 -2.63 -7.72 -21.61
N GLU A 68 -2.60 -8.28 -22.82
CA GLU A 68 -2.54 -7.54 -24.09
C GLU A 68 -3.68 -6.49 -24.18
N ALA A 69 -4.89 -6.90 -23.80
CA ALA A 69 -6.03 -6.01 -23.81
C ALA A 69 -5.88 -4.86 -22.80
N LEU A 70 -5.27 -5.07 -21.63
CA LEU A 70 -4.99 -3.99 -20.67
C LEU A 70 -3.86 -3.07 -21.14
N GLU A 71 -2.79 -3.63 -21.69
CA GLU A 71 -1.61 -2.89 -22.16
C GLU A 71 -1.96 -1.89 -23.26
N SER A 72 -2.85 -2.26 -24.18
CA SER A 72 -3.36 -1.39 -25.25
C SER A 72 -4.13 -0.16 -24.77
N ARG A 73 -4.48 -0.09 -23.47
CA ARG A 73 -5.25 0.99 -22.84
C ARG A 73 -4.45 1.76 -21.79
N THR A 74 -3.14 1.55 -21.72
CA THR A 74 -2.28 2.21 -20.73
C THR A 74 -2.09 3.70 -21.01
N ARG A 75 -1.85 4.46 -19.94
CA ARG A 75 -1.47 5.88 -20.04
C ARG A 75 0.03 6.00 -20.25
N PRO A 76 0.52 7.06 -20.94
CA PRO A 76 1.95 7.34 -20.99
C PRO A 76 2.55 7.47 -19.59
N VAL A 77 3.67 6.80 -19.33
CA VAL A 77 4.35 6.78 -18.01
C VAL A 77 4.59 8.20 -17.49
N ARG A 78 5.01 9.13 -18.36
CA ARG A 78 5.24 10.54 -18.00
C ARG A 78 3.98 11.21 -17.45
N ALA A 79 2.81 10.95 -18.01
CA ALA A 79 1.56 11.50 -17.52
C ALA A 79 1.22 10.97 -16.13
N GLN A 80 1.47 9.67 -15.89
CA GLN A 80 1.28 9.04 -14.58
C GLN A 80 2.22 9.63 -13.52
N LEU A 81 3.50 9.80 -13.84
CA LEU A 81 4.50 10.37 -12.93
C LEU A 81 4.19 11.83 -12.56
N SER A 82 3.72 12.65 -13.51
CA SER A 82 3.30 14.02 -13.23
C SER A 82 2.14 14.08 -12.23
N GLN A 83 1.14 13.20 -12.39
CA GLN A 83 0.00 13.12 -11.46
C GLN A 83 0.41 12.63 -10.06
N MET A 84 1.42 11.76 -9.99
CA MET A 84 1.98 11.31 -8.71
C MET A 84 2.53 12.48 -7.88
N TRP A 85 3.28 13.40 -8.50
CA TRP A 85 3.79 14.60 -7.81
C TRP A 85 2.72 15.65 -7.50
N GLN A 86 1.61 15.66 -8.24
CA GLN A 86 0.45 16.50 -7.95
C GLN A 86 -0.49 15.90 -6.87
N GLY A 87 -0.13 14.72 -6.35
CA GLY A 87 -0.84 14.02 -5.27
C GLY A 87 -1.99 13.14 -5.75
N GLU A 88 -2.28 13.09 -7.06
CA GLU A 88 -3.48 12.43 -7.59
C GLU A 88 -3.34 10.90 -7.77
N GLY A 89 -2.12 10.35 -7.76
CA GLY A 89 -1.88 8.95 -8.17
C GLY A 89 -1.12 8.04 -7.19
N ILE A 90 -0.16 8.56 -6.39
CA ILE A 90 0.71 7.72 -5.55
C ILE A 90 -0.11 6.89 -4.57
N ALA A 91 -1.12 7.55 -3.99
CA ALA A 91 -1.99 7.07 -2.93
C ALA A 91 -2.75 5.76 -3.18
N ARG A 92 -2.97 5.46 -4.45
CA ARG A 92 -3.91 4.45 -4.92
C ARG A 92 -3.20 3.27 -5.58
N HIS A 93 -1.92 3.46 -5.90
CA HIS A 93 -1.11 2.51 -6.63
C HIS A 93 0.17 2.11 -5.89
N ASP A 94 0.40 2.61 -4.67
CA ASP A 94 1.55 2.18 -3.88
C ASP A 94 1.42 0.69 -3.51
N PRO A 95 2.53 -0.04 -3.40
CA PRO A 95 2.51 -1.49 -3.15
C PRO A 95 2.22 -1.86 -1.69
N ALA A 96 2.00 -0.93 -0.78
CA ALA A 96 1.67 -1.23 0.63
C ALA A 96 0.17 -1.12 0.90
N THR A 97 -0.51 -0.09 0.39
CA THR A 97 -1.91 0.21 0.68
C THR A 97 -2.78 0.50 -0.55
N GLY A 98 -2.20 0.52 -1.76
CA GLY A 98 -2.92 0.92 -2.97
C GLY A 98 -4.00 -0.09 -3.38
N PRO A 99 -5.30 0.28 -3.35
CA PRO A 99 -6.38 -0.65 -3.68
C PRO A 99 -6.33 -1.11 -5.15
N GLU A 100 -5.86 -0.26 -6.07
CA GLU A 100 -5.68 -0.60 -7.48
C GLU A 100 -4.33 -1.25 -7.81
N ASN A 101 -3.43 -1.44 -6.84
CA ASN A 101 -2.20 -2.20 -7.05
C ASN A 101 -2.39 -3.65 -6.58
N PRO A 102 -2.43 -4.64 -7.50
CA PRO A 102 -2.64 -6.04 -7.12
C PRO A 102 -1.49 -6.65 -6.29
N ILE A 103 -0.31 -6.03 -6.27
CA ILE A 103 0.79 -6.43 -5.38
C ILE A 103 0.46 -6.06 -3.93
N ALA A 104 -0.24 -4.94 -3.73
CA ALA A 104 -0.51 -4.43 -2.40
C ALA A 104 -1.37 -5.41 -1.59
N PRO A 105 -0.95 -5.74 -0.36
CA PRO A 105 -1.85 -6.31 0.63
C PRO A 105 -3.08 -5.42 0.77
N PRO A 106 -4.27 -5.99 1.05
CA PRO A 106 -5.50 -5.23 1.23
C PRO A 106 -5.52 -4.52 2.61
N LEU A 107 -4.45 -3.79 2.94
CA LEU A 107 -4.32 -3.03 4.18
C LEU A 107 -4.98 -1.67 4.01
N THR A 108 -6.01 -1.43 4.82
CA THR A 108 -6.59 -0.09 5.04
C THR A 108 -6.26 0.34 6.46
N MET A 109 -5.82 1.59 6.61
CA MET A 109 -5.52 2.20 7.90
C MET A 109 -6.51 3.30 8.25
N ARG A 110 -6.75 3.51 9.55
CA ARG A 110 -7.61 4.53 10.17
C ARG A 110 -6.86 5.27 11.29
N ASP A 111 -7.38 6.41 11.70
CA ASP A 111 -6.94 7.06 12.94
C ASP A 111 -7.47 6.24 14.12
N ALA A 112 -6.56 5.75 14.96
CA ALA A 112 -6.86 4.99 16.18
C ALA A 112 -6.80 5.87 17.44
N GLY A 113 -6.62 7.18 17.30
CA GLY A 113 -6.45 8.12 18.38
C GLY A 113 -5.02 8.15 18.93
N ASN A 114 -4.72 9.17 19.73
CA ASN A 114 -3.40 9.37 20.35
C ASN A 114 -2.22 9.35 19.36
N GLY A 115 -2.47 9.77 18.11
CA GLY A 115 -1.48 9.84 17.03
C GLY A 115 -1.15 8.50 16.35
N TRP A 116 -1.91 7.43 16.63
CA TRP A 116 -1.74 6.14 15.98
C TRP A 116 -2.56 6.05 14.69
N ALA A 117 -1.88 5.70 13.60
CA ALA A 117 -2.50 5.11 12.43
C ALA A 117 -2.51 3.59 12.58
N GLU A 118 -3.63 2.92 12.34
CA GLU A 118 -3.77 1.48 12.53
C GLU A 118 -4.63 0.84 11.45
N GLY A 119 -4.28 -0.38 11.02
CA GLY A 119 -5.07 -1.24 10.16
C GLY A 119 -4.92 -2.71 10.52
N VAL A 120 -5.84 -3.55 10.03
CA VAL A 120 -5.78 -5.01 10.21
C VAL A 120 -5.73 -5.66 8.83
N VAL A 121 -4.82 -6.61 8.65
CA VAL A 121 -4.66 -7.36 7.41
C VAL A 121 -4.48 -8.85 7.71
N THR A 122 -5.00 -9.71 6.84
CA THR A 122 -4.71 -11.16 6.87
C THR A 122 -3.94 -11.51 5.60
N LEU A 123 -2.72 -12.01 5.75
CA LEU A 123 -1.82 -12.33 4.64
C LEU A 123 -1.85 -13.83 4.31
N GLY A 124 -1.98 -14.17 3.04
CA GLY A 124 -1.90 -15.55 2.55
C GLY A 124 -0.56 -15.90 1.89
N LEU A 125 -0.50 -17.07 1.26
CA LEU A 125 0.70 -17.61 0.59
C LEU A 125 1.45 -16.68 -0.36
N PRO A 126 0.82 -15.76 -1.13
CA PRO A 126 1.58 -14.82 -1.96
C PRO A 126 2.60 -13.96 -1.21
N TYR A 127 2.43 -13.81 0.10
CA TYR A 127 3.29 -13.00 0.98
C TYR A 127 4.25 -13.86 1.81
N GLN A 128 4.35 -15.15 1.52
CA GLN A 128 5.15 -16.09 2.26
C GLN A 128 6.65 -15.84 2.05
N GLY A 129 7.43 -15.99 3.12
CA GLY A 129 8.88 -16.21 3.04
C GLY A 129 9.21 -17.59 3.59
N PRO A 130 9.48 -17.73 4.90
CA PRO A 130 9.59 -19.04 5.52
C PRO A 130 8.27 -19.83 5.48
N PRO A 131 8.30 -21.15 5.69
CA PRO A 131 7.10 -21.98 5.83
C PRO A 131 6.07 -21.37 6.80
N ALA A 132 4.85 -21.11 6.31
CA ALA A 132 3.73 -20.51 7.06
C ALA A 132 3.96 -19.10 7.66
N LEU A 133 5.05 -18.41 7.32
CA LEU A 133 5.39 -17.09 7.86
C LEU A 133 5.42 -16.02 6.77
N VAL A 134 5.03 -14.80 7.15
CA VAL A 134 5.16 -13.61 6.31
C VAL A 134 6.64 -13.38 5.99
N HIS A 135 6.94 -13.10 4.73
CA HIS A 135 8.28 -12.72 4.31
C HIS A 135 8.74 -11.46 5.04
N GLY A 136 10.00 -11.43 5.52
CA GLY A 136 10.52 -10.27 6.25
C GLY A 136 10.42 -8.97 5.45
N GLY A 137 10.75 -9.02 4.16
CA GLY A 137 10.58 -7.89 3.24
C GLY A 137 9.12 -7.41 3.08
N VAL A 138 8.12 -8.28 3.19
CA VAL A 138 6.71 -7.86 3.18
C VAL A 138 6.36 -7.14 4.50
N SER A 139 6.88 -7.64 5.62
CA SER A 139 6.74 -6.94 6.92
C SER A 139 7.38 -5.55 6.88
N ALA A 140 8.56 -5.42 6.27
CA ALA A 140 9.23 -4.13 6.09
C ALA A 140 8.43 -3.18 5.19
N LEU A 141 7.88 -3.67 4.07
CA LEU A 141 7.01 -2.91 3.17
C LEU A 141 5.76 -2.37 3.89
N LEU A 142 5.08 -3.22 4.66
CA LEU A 142 3.90 -2.82 5.44
C LEU A 142 4.24 -1.74 6.47
N LEU A 143 5.38 -1.88 7.15
CA LEU A 143 5.82 -0.92 8.15
C LEU A 143 6.23 0.41 7.50
N ASP A 144 6.97 0.41 6.40
CA ASP A 144 7.32 1.66 5.67
C ASP A 144 6.05 2.44 5.27
N GLY A 145 5.08 1.75 4.66
CA GLY A 145 3.78 2.34 4.30
C GLY A 145 3.03 2.89 5.51
N ALA A 146 2.96 2.12 6.61
CA ALA A 146 2.29 2.55 7.84
C ALA A 146 2.94 3.79 8.48
N LEU A 147 4.28 3.86 8.48
CA LEU A 147 5.02 5.02 8.97
C LEU A 147 4.74 6.27 8.12
N ALA A 148 4.68 6.11 6.79
CA ALA A 148 4.33 7.20 5.89
C ALA A 148 2.91 7.71 6.16
N VAL A 149 1.93 6.82 6.34
CA VAL A 149 0.55 7.18 6.70
C VAL A 149 0.50 7.93 8.04
N ALA A 150 1.22 7.48 9.06
CA ALA A 150 1.27 8.15 10.36
C ALA A 150 1.91 9.55 10.29
N ASN A 151 2.89 9.75 9.39
CA ASN A 151 3.51 11.05 9.16
C ASN A 151 2.58 12.03 8.45
N GLU A 152 1.83 11.55 7.45
CA GLU A 152 0.78 12.34 6.78
C GLU A 152 -0.33 12.71 7.77
N LEU A 153 -0.81 11.77 8.61
CA LEU A 153 -1.78 12.02 9.69
C LEU A 153 -1.37 13.20 10.56
N SER A 154 -0.06 13.34 10.77
CA SER A 154 0.50 14.37 11.64
C SER A 154 0.94 15.65 10.90
N GLY A 155 0.58 15.80 9.61
CA GLY A 155 0.91 16.95 8.77
C GLY A 155 2.40 17.10 8.46
N SER A 156 3.15 15.99 8.42
CA SER A 156 4.61 16.00 8.21
C SER A 156 5.05 14.90 7.24
N GLY A 157 4.32 14.73 6.14
CA GLY A 157 4.70 13.85 5.03
C GLY A 157 6.11 14.15 4.52
N GLY A 158 6.86 13.09 4.19
CA GLY A 158 8.25 13.19 3.78
C GLY A 158 8.75 11.90 3.14
N MET A 159 9.97 11.95 2.61
CA MET A 159 10.62 10.80 1.99
C MET A 159 11.34 9.96 3.04
N THR A 160 11.27 8.63 2.96
CA THR A 160 12.04 7.72 3.82
C THR A 160 13.53 7.95 3.61
N ALA A 161 14.27 8.23 4.68
CA ALA A 161 15.73 8.37 4.67
C ALA A 161 16.45 7.20 5.35
N GLN A 162 15.82 6.63 6.40
CA GLN A 162 16.30 5.40 7.04
C GLN A 162 15.11 4.61 7.55
N LEU A 163 15.20 3.29 7.43
CA LEU A 163 14.26 2.34 8.00
C LEU A 163 15.03 1.24 8.74
N GLU A 164 14.82 1.15 10.04
CA GLU A 164 15.39 0.12 10.91
C GLU A 164 14.29 -0.85 11.32
N ILE A 165 14.47 -2.14 11.03
CA ILE A 165 13.49 -3.19 11.31
C ILE A 165 14.05 -4.20 12.31
N SER A 166 13.27 -4.53 13.33
CA SER A 166 13.58 -5.61 14.28
C SER A 166 12.52 -6.71 14.19
N TYR A 167 12.93 -7.92 13.82
CA TYR A 167 12.09 -9.12 13.81
C TYR A 167 12.18 -9.80 15.18
N ARG A 168 11.12 -9.69 15.98
CA ARG A 168 11.08 -10.14 17.38
C ARG A 168 10.51 -11.54 17.52
N ARG A 169 9.52 -11.89 16.69
CA ARG A 169 8.83 -13.18 16.67
C ARG A 169 8.44 -13.54 15.24
N PRO A 170 8.18 -14.82 14.95
CA PRO A 170 7.53 -15.23 13.70
C PRO A 170 6.24 -14.44 13.47
N THR A 171 6.05 -13.91 12.26
CA THR A 171 4.79 -13.29 11.84
C THR A 171 3.98 -14.32 11.06
N PRO A 172 2.92 -14.89 11.63
CA PRO A 172 2.15 -15.95 10.98
C PRO A 172 1.34 -15.45 9.77
N LEU A 173 1.19 -16.31 8.77
CA LEU A 173 0.16 -16.16 7.73
C LEU A 173 -1.22 -16.58 8.25
N TYR A 174 -2.27 -16.21 7.51
CA TYR A 174 -3.65 -16.66 7.71
C TYR A 174 -4.32 -16.27 9.03
N VAL A 175 -3.73 -15.36 9.80
CA VAL A 175 -4.34 -14.76 10.99
C VAL A 175 -4.41 -13.24 10.85
N PRO A 176 -5.30 -12.56 11.61
CA PRO A 176 -5.33 -11.12 11.65
C PRO A 176 -4.03 -10.54 12.21
N LEU A 177 -3.40 -9.64 11.45
CA LEU A 177 -2.23 -8.88 11.86
C LEU A 177 -2.62 -7.41 12.01
N THR A 178 -2.40 -6.84 13.19
CA THR A 178 -2.56 -5.40 13.39
C THR A 178 -1.27 -4.70 12.99
N VAL A 179 -1.36 -3.81 12.00
CA VAL A 179 -0.26 -2.94 11.57
C VAL A 179 -0.55 -1.55 12.09
N ARG A 180 0.35 -0.99 12.90
CA ARG A 180 0.17 0.33 13.48
C ARG A 180 1.43 1.16 13.48
N ALA A 181 1.31 2.47 13.40
CA ALA A 181 2.42 3.40 13.43
C ALA A 181 2.04 4.74 14.06
N ARG A 182 3.02 5.44 14.62
CA ARG A 182 2.85 6.81 15.12
C ARG A 182 4.13 7.61 14.99
N ARG A 183 3.99 8.93 14.81
CA ARG A 183 5.11 9.86 14.89
C ARG A 183 5.59 9.98 16.34
N LEU A 184 6.90 9.90 16.54
CA LEU A 184 7.53 10.12 17.84
C LEU A 184 7.89 11.59 18.04
N ARG A 185 8.63 12.16 17.09
CA ARG A 185 9.17 13.52 17.19
C ARG A 185 9.44 14.09 15.80
N ARG A 186 9.45 15.43 15.71
CA ARG A 186 9.98 16.17 14.56
C ARG A 186 11.11 17.09 15.01
N ASP A 187 12.14 17.20 14.20
CA ASP A 187 13.33 18.04 14.38
C ASP A 187 13.66 18.76 13.07
N GLY A 188 13.15 19.98 12.92
CA GLY A 188 13.20 20.70 11.65
C GLY A 188 12.53 19.90 10.52
N ARG A 189 13.33 19.44 9.54
CA ARG A 189 12.89 18.60 8.42
C ARG A 189 12.93 17.09 8.72
N LYS A 190 13.52 16.67 9.84
CA LYS A 190 13.62 15.25 10.22
C LYS A 190 12.38 14.84 10.99
N VAL A 191 11.73 13.76 10.58
CA VAL A 191 10.57 13.18 11.24
C VAL A 191 10.92 11.77 11.68
N TYR A 192 10.76 11.49 12.96
CA TYR A 192 11.03 10.20 13.57
C TYR A 192 9.70 9.52 13.88
N THR A 193 9.55 8.28 13.43
CA THR A 193 8.29 7.53 13.45
C THR A 193 8.59 6.10 13.89
N MET A 194 7.66 5.47 14.60
CA MET A 194 7.76 4.05 14.93
C MET A 194 6.50 3.30 14.52
N GLY A 195 6.66 2.01 14.30
CA GLY A 195 5.56 1.14 13.88
C GLY A 195 5.77 -0.30 14.33
N GLU A 196 4.67 -1.04 14.35
CA GLU A 196 4.61 -2.40 14.85
C GLU A 196 3.66 -3.24 14.02
N ILE A 197 4.02 -4.52 13.82
CA ILE A 197 3.11 -5.59 13.43
C ILE A 197 2.85 -6.43 14.68
N VAL A 198 1.57 -6.63 14.99
CA VAL A 198 1.10 -7.38 16.14
C VAL A 198 0.29 -8.58 15.67
N ALA A 199 0.64 -9.76 16.16
CA ALA A 199 -0.11 -11.00 16.00
C ALA A 199 -0.44 -11.54 17.39
N ASP A 200 -1.69 -11.94 17.63
CA ASP A 200 -2.15 -12.49 18.92
C ASP A 200 -1.76 -11.64 20.14
N GLY A 201 -1.85 -10.32 20.00
CA GLY A 201 -1.50 -9.35 21.05
C GLY A 201 0.01 -9.19 21.31
N GLN A 202 0.88 -9.84 20.53
CA GLN A 202 2.33 -9.75 20.66
C GLN A 202 2.95 -9.04 19.45
N VAL A 203 3.89 -8.13 19.71
CA VAL A 203 4.69 -7.52 18.64
C VAL A 203 5.59 -8.58 18.01
N THR A 204 5.42 -8.81 16.72
CA THR A 204 6.24 -9.73 15.92
C THR A 204 7.35 -8.98 15.18
N VAL A 205 7.06 -7.79 14.67
CA VAL A 205 8.03 -6.91 13.98
C VAL A 205 7.84 -5.48 14.47
N SER A 206 8.93 -4.77 14.72
CA SER A 206 8.91 -3.33 15.01
C SER A 206 9.81 -2.56 14.05
N ALA A 207 9.46 -1.32 13.75
CA ALA A 207 10.22 -0.42 12.91
C ALA A 207 10.49 0.92 13.59
N GLN A 208 11.66 1.51 13.32
CA GLN A 208 11.94 2.92 13.51
C GLN A 208 12.30 3.54 12.16
N GLY A 209 11.64 4.63 11.80
CA GLY A 209 11.84 5.34 10.56
C GLY A 209 12.31 6.78 10.78
N LEU A 210 13.25 7.21 9.94
CA LEU A 210 13.62 8.62 9.76
C LEU A 210 13.14 9.06 8.37
N PHE A 211 12.35 10.12 8.34
CA PHE A 211 11.83 10.74 7.13
C PHE A 211 12.33 12.17 7.01
N ILE A 212 12.49 12.65 5.78
CA ILE A 212 12.84 14.04 5.47
C ILE A 212 11.64 14.71 4.81
N VAL A 213 11.08 15.71 5.48
CA VAL A 213 10.04 16.56 4.92
C VAL A 213 10.62 17.29 3.72
N THR A 214 10.03 17.04 2.56
CA THR A 214 10.34 17.74 1.31
C THR A 214 9.33 18.85 1.11
N ASP A 215 9.78 20.06 0.76
CA ASP A 215 8.90 21.09 0.25
C ASP A 215 8.34 20.62 -1.09
N ARG A 216 7.15 20.01 -1.10
CA ARG A 216 6.45 19.76 -2.36
C ARG A 216 6.05 21.12 -2.92
N PRO A 217 6.41 21.48 -4.17
CA PRO A 217 5.84 22.65 -4.79
C PRO A 217 4.32 22.52 -4.76
N ARG A 218 3.63 23.52 -4.22
CA ARG A 218 2.16 23.58 -4.27
C ARG A 218 1.78 23.49 -5.74
N ALA A 219 0.96 22.51 -6.11
CA ALA A 219 0.34 22.49 -7.42
C ALA A 219 -0.54 23.75 -7.52
N GLY A 220 -0.04 24.78 -8.22
CA GLY A 220 -0.74 26.07 -8.34
C GLY A 220 0.13 27.29 -8.63
N GLY A 221 1.30 27.13 -9.25
CA GLY A 221 2.11 28.25 -9.74
C GLY A 221 2.33 28.13 -11.25
N ALA A 222 1.25 28.25 -12.02
CA ALA A 222 1.33 28.65 -13.42
C ALA A 222 1.04 30.14 -13.45
N GLU A 223 2.08 30.96 -13.58
CA GLU A 223 1.96 32.25 -14.28
C GLU A 223 1.94 31.98 -15.79
#